data_AF-A0A6C0B918-F1
#
_entry.id   AF-A0A6C0B918-F1
#
_cell.length_a   1.000
_cell.length_b   1.000
_cell.length_c   1.000
_cell.angle_alpha   90.00
_cell.angle_beta   90.00
_cell.angle_gamma   90.00
#
_symmetry.space_group_name_H-M   'P 1'
#
loop_
_entity.id
_entity.type
_entity.pdbx_description
1 polymer ?
#
loop_
_entity_poly.entity_id
_entity_poly.type
_entity_poly.pdbx_seq_one_letter_code
_entity_poly.pdbx_strand_id
1 'polypeptide(L)'
;MYTIKQHSYDKAKKLGVQIKASTRKNKKIDVYKKNNRIASIGALGYGDYPTFKQTEGIESANNHRKRYKIRHAKDRKVKGTPGYYADQLLW
;
A
#
# COMPACT_ATOMS: atom_id res chain seq x y z
N MET A 1 -13.60 -8.93 4.02
CA MET A 1 -13.17 -8.40 2.71
C MET A 1 -12.44 -7.09 2.94
N TYR A 2 -11.27 -6.87 2.31
CA TYR A 2 -10.50 -5.62 2.51
C TYR A 2 -11.08 -4.49 1.65
N THR A 3 -11.30 -3.33 2.26
CA THR A 3 -11.79 -2.12 1.57
C THR A 3 -10.64 -1.13 1.41
N ILE A 4 -10.30 -0.82 0.16
CA ILE A 4 -9.28 0.18 -0.18
C ILE A 4 -9.78 1.55 0.30
N LYS A 5 -8.94 2.27 1.05
CA LYS A 5 -9.27 3.60 1.56
C LYS A 5 -8.92 4.67 0.53
N GLN A 6 -9.62 5.82 0.57
CA GLN A 6 -9.43 6.94 -0.37
C GLN A 6 -7.96 7.39 -0.48
N HIS A 7 -7.23 7.34 0.64
CA HIS A 7 -5.78 7.59 0.69
C HIS A 7 -5.02 6.84 -0.42
N SER A 8 -5.27 5.54 -0.61
CA SER A 8 -4.55 4.74 -1.59
C SER A 8 -4.93 5.13 -3.02
N TYR A 9 -6.20 5.48 -3.27
CA TYR A 9 -6.64 5.97 -4.59
C TYR A 9 -6.00 7.30 -4.96
N ASP A 10 -5.91 8.24 -4.01
CA ASP A 10 -5.28 9.53 -4.23
C ASP A 10 -3.79 9.39 -4.56
N LYS A 11 -3.11 8.48 -3.87
CA LYS A 11 -1.71 8.13 -4.15
C LYS A 11 -1.55 7.46 -5.50
N ALA A 12 -2.43 6.53 -5.87
CA ALA A 12 -2.41 5.86 -7.15
C ALA A 12 -2.58 6.85 -8.32
N LYS A 13 -3.51 7.80 -8.20
CA LYS A 13 -3.71 8.89 -9.16
C LYS A 13 -2.43 9.71 -9.37
N LYS A 14 -1.75 10.10 -8.27
CA LYS A 14 -0.48 10.84 -8.32
C LYS A 14 0.65 10.05 -9.00
N LEU A 15 0.63 8.73 -8.90
CA LEU A 15 1.62 7.84 -9.51
C LEU A 15 1.27 7.42 -10.95
N GLY A 16 0.10 7.80 -11.47
CA GLY A 16 -0.37 7.38 -12.79
C GLY A 16 -0.63 5.87 -12.88
N VAL A 17 -1.07 5.25 -11.78
CA VAL A 17 -1.45 3.83 -11.73
C VAL A 17 -2.90 3.68 -11.29
N GLN A 18 -3.51 2.57 -11.65
CA GLN A 18 -4.83 2.16 -11.17
C GLN A 18 -4.68 1.10 -10.10
N ILE A 19 -5.59 1.09 -9.13
CA ILE A 19 -5.59 0.10 -8.06
C ILE A 19 -6.96 -0.56 -7.92
N LYS A 20 -6.97 -1.85 -7.67
CA LYS A 20 -8.18 -2.65 -7.43
C LYS A 20 -7.94 -3.59 -6.26
N ALA A 21 -9.01 -4.06 -5.60
CA ALA A 21 -8.89 -5.11 -4.60
C ALA A 21 -8.21 -6.33 -5.24
N SER A 22 -7.22 -6.91 -4.56
CA SER A 22 -6.48 -8.04 -5.13
C SER A 22 -7.39 -9.27 -5.20
N THR A 23 -7.24 -10.05 -6.29
CA THR A 23 -7.86 -11.38 -6.40
C THR A 23 -7.03 -12.47 -5.72
N ARG A 24 -5.81 -12.16 -5.25
CA ARG A 24 -4.93 -13.13 -4.59
C ARG A 24 -5.30 -13.27 -3.11
N LYS A 25 -5.42 -14.52 -2.63
CA LYS A 25 -5.82 -14.88 -1.27
C LYS A 25 -5.13 -14.10 -0.15
N ASN A 26 -3.85 -13.74 -0.33
CA ASN A 26 -3.05 -13.12 0.74
C ASN A 26 -2.71 -11.64 0.49
N LYS A 27 -3.29 -11.01 -0.54
CA LYS A 27 -2.93 -9.63 -0.94
C LYS A 27 -4.11 -8.67 -0.81
N LYS A 28 -3.81 -7.40 -0.52
CA LYS A 28 -4.81 -6.34 -0.37
C LYS A 28 -5.20 -5.71 -1.72
N ILE A 29 -4.19 -5.28 -2.49
CA ILE A 29 -4.38 -4.44 -3.67
C ILE A 29 -3.58 -4.99 -4.86
N ASP A 30 -4.20 -5.03 -6.02
CA ASP A 30 -3.51 -5.19 -7.31
C ASP A 30 -3.31 -3.81 -7.96
N VAL A 31 -2.09 -3.56 -8.43
CA VAL A 31 -1.67 -2.31 -9.08
C VAL A 31 -1.56 -2.54 -10.58
N TYR A 32 -2.14 -1.64 -11.36
CA TYR A 32 -2.22 -1.71 -12.81
C TYR A 32 -1.61 -0.47 -13.46
N LYS A 33 -0.90 -0.67 -14.57
CA LYS A 33 -0.40 0.40 -15.44
C LYS A 33 -0.70 0.01 -16.88
N LYS A 34 -1.40 0.89 -17.62
CA LYS A 34 -1.88 0.60 -18.99
C LYS A 34 -2.62 -0.76 -19.07
N ASN A 35 -3.56 -0.99 -18.14
CA ASN A 35 -4.32 -2.24 -17.99
C ASN A 35 -3.53 -3.51 -17.63
N ASN A 36 -2.21 -3.47 -17.58
CA ASN A 36 -1.38 -4.58 -17.15
C ASN A 36 -1.21 -4.57 -15.63
N ARG A 37 -1.47 -5.70 -14.96
CA ARG A 37 -1.18 -5.86 -13.53
C ARG A 37 0.34 -5.96 -13.34
N ILE A 38 0.91 -4.99 -12.63
CA ILE A 38 2.36 -4.90 -12.40
C ILE A 38 2.78 -5.31 -10.98
N ALA A 39 1.87 -5.27 -10.01
CA ALA A 39 2.16 -5.68 -8.65
C ALA A 39 0.89 -6.10 -7.89
N SER A 40 1.07 -6.94 -6.85
CA SER A 40 0.07 -7.25 -5.84
C SER A 40 0.66 -6.99 -4.45
N ILE A 41 0.12 -6.02 -3.71
CA ILE A 41 0.73 -5.42 -2.52
C ILE A 41 -0.16 -5.50 -1.28
N GLY A 42 0.48 -5.40 -0.11
CA GLY A 42 -0.16 -5.46 1.21
C GLY A 42 -0.61 -6.87 1.57
N ALA A 43 -0.39 -7.30 2.82
CA ALA A 43 -0.88 -8.58 3.32
C ALA A 43 -2.21 -8.38 4.05
N LEU A 44 -3.22 -9.22 3.80
CA LEU A 44 -4.56 -9.06 4.39
C LEU A 44 -4.57 -9.14 5.93
N GLY A 45 -3.65 -9.89 6.53
CA GLY A 45 -3.54 -10.04 7.99
C GLY A 45 -2.84 -8.89 8.71
N TYR A 46 -2.40 -7.84 8.01
CA TYR A 46 -1.67 -6.72 8.60
C TYR A 46 -2.37 -5.40 8.29
N GLY A 47 -2.33 -4.45 9.22
CA GLY A 47 -2.78 -3.07 8.99
C GLY A 47 -1.94 -2.33 7.94
N ASP A 48 -2.48 -1.25 7.42
CA ASP A 48 -1.78 -0.25 6.61
C ASP A 48 -1.96 1.14 7.23
N TYR A 49 -1.24 2.15 6.73
CA TYR A 49 -1.31 3.50 7.29
C TYR A 49 -2.74 4.05 7.43
N PRO A 50 -3.61 4.01 6.40
CA PRO A 50 -4.96 4.52 6.56
C PRO A 50 -5.81 3.68 7.53
N THR A 51 -5.60 2.35 7.63
CA THR A 51 -6.23 1.54 8.68
C THR A 51 -5.79 2.00 10.07
N PHE A 52 -4.49 2.08 10.34
CA PHE A 52 -3.99 2.50 11.66
C PHE A 52 -4.40 3.93 12.02
N LYS A 53 -4.43 4.83 11.04
CA LYS A 53 -4.90 6.20 11.26
C LYS A 53 -6.37 6.20 11.71
N GLN A 54 -7.19 5.30 11.16
CA GLN A 54 -8.60 5.18 11.52
C GLN A 54 -8.82 4.49 12.86
N THR A 55 -8.06 3.43 13.18
CA THR A 55 -8.31 2.58 14.35
C THR A 55 -7.54 2.99 15.60
N GLU A 56 -6.33 3.54 15.44
CA GLU A 56 -5.40 3.84 16.54
C GLU A 56 -4.98 5.32 16.57
N GLY A 57 -5.43 6.12 15.61
CA GLY A 57 -5.07 7.53 15.50
C GLY A 57 -3.75 7.80 14.77
N ILE A 58 -3.49 9.09 14.55
CA ILE A 58 -2.42 9.55 13.66
C ILE A 58 -1.02 9.27 14.21
N GLU A 59 -0.83 9.36 15.53
CA GLU A 59 0.47 9.13 16.17
C GLU A 59 0.90 7.66 16.04
N SER A 60 0.00 6.73 16.37
CA SER A 60 0.26 5.30 16.19
C SER A 60 0.52 4.96 14.71
N ALA A 61 -0.30 5.49 13.80
CA ALA A 61 -0.12 5.29 12.36
C ALA A 61 1.25 5.77 11.86
N ASN A 62 1.72 6.91 12.35
CA ASN A 62 3.06 7.44 12.04
C ASN A 62 4.16 6.53 12.57
N ASN A 63 4.01 5.99 13.78
CA ASN A 63 4.96 5.04 14.38
C ASN A 63 5.02 3.73 13.58
N HIS A 64 3.88 3.16 13.19
CA HIS A 64 3.82 1.98 12.32
C HIS A 64 4.49 2.26 10.97
N ARG A 65 4.19 3.40 10.35
CA ARG A 65 4.80 3.82 9.08
C ARG A 65 6.32 4.00 9.18
N LYS A 66 6.81 4.60 10.26
CA LYS A 66 8.25 4.75 10.52
C LYS A 66 8.92 3.38 10.58
N ARG A 67 8.38 2.45 11.37
CA ARG A 67 8.89 1.07 11.49
C ARG A 67 8.86 0.33 10.15
N TYR A 68 7.78 0.46 9.38
CA TYR A 68 7.69 -0.10 8.04
C TYR A 68 8.83 0.42 7.15
N LYS A 69 9.03 1.74 7.10
CA LYS A 69 10.04 2.39 6.25
C LYS A 69 11.47 2.00 6.61
N ILE A 70 11.74 1.71 7.88
CA ILE A 70 13.05 1.20 8.34
C ILE A 70 13.26 -0.23 7.85
N ARG A 71 12.29 -1.12 8.08
CA ARG A 71 12.40 -2.54 7.66
C ARG A 71 12.53 -2.71 6.15
N HIS A 72 11.85 -1.87 5.39
CA HIS A 72 11.84 -1.90 3.92
C HIS A 72 12.79 -0.88 3.28
N ALA A 73 13.82 -0.41 3.99
CA ALA A 73 14.72 0.62 3.45
C ALA A 73 15.46 0.15 2.16
N LYS A 74 15.71 -1.16 2.04
CA LYS A 74 16.44 -1.78 0.93
C LYS A 74 15.63 -1.82 -0.38
N ASP A 75 14.30 -1.99 -0.29
CA ASP A 75 13.44 -2.28 -1.45
C ASP A 75 12.40 -1.17 -1.72
N ARG A 76 11.93 -0.44 -0.70
CA ARG A 76 10.85 0.56 -0.85
C ARG A 76 11.15 1.72 -1.79
N LYS A 77 12.44 1.98 -2.06
CA LYS A 77 12.88 3.08 -2.94
C LYS A 77 13.06 2.65 -4.39
N VAL A 78 13.03 1.35 -4.69
CA VAL A 78 13.27 0.81 -6.03
C VAL A 78 12.00 0.90 -6.86
N LYS A 79 11.89 1.93 -7.71
CA LYS A 79 10.69 2.23 -8.51
C LYS A 79 10.23 1.03 -9.34
N GLY A 80 8.92 0.85 -9.43
CA GLY A 80 8.31 -0.22 -10.21
C GLY A 80 8.27 -1.59 -9.52
N THR A 81 8.89 -1.73 -8.34
CA THR A 81 8.82 -2.97 -7.55
C THR A 81 7.56 -3.02 -6.69
N PRO A 82 7.12 -4.22 -6.26
CA PRO A 82 6.05 -4.36 -5.28
C PRO A 82 6.32 -3.61 -3.97
N GLY A 83 7.59 -3.55 -3.51
CA GLY A 83 8.00 -2.82 -2.31
C GLY A 83 7.78 -1.32 -2.45
N TYR A 84 8.14 -0.75 -3.60
CA TYR A 84 7.87 0.65 -3.91
C TYR A 84 6.37 0.99 -3.91
N TYR A 85 5.55 0.17 -4.58
CA TYR A 85 4.11 0.40 -4.59
C TYR A 85 3.47 0.22 -3.22
N ALA A 86 3.94 -0.73 -2.40
CA ALA A 86 3.49 -0.88 -1.03
C ALA A 86 3.78 0.37 -0.19
N ASP A 87 5.00 0.89 -0.24
CA ASP A 87 5.36 2.12 0.48
C ASP A 87 4.52 3.32 0.04
N GLN A 88 4.39 3.53 -1.27
CA GLN A 88 3.73 4.74 -1.78
C GLN A 88 2.20 4.72 -1.67
N LEU A 89 1.57 3.53 -1.72
CA LEU A 89 0.11 3.40 -1.75
C LEU A 89 -0.49 3.02 -0.39
N LEU A 90 0.28 2.37 0.49
CA LEU A 90 -0.20 1.85 1.78
C LEU A 90 0.49 2.48 3.01
N TRP A 91 1.65 3.15 2.87
CA TRP A 91 2.47 3.63 4.00
C TRP A 91 2.95 5.10 3.91
#